data_AF-A0A1B8FJJ2-F1
#
_entry.id   AF-A0A1B8FJJ2-F1
#
_cell.length_a   1.000
_cell.length_b   1.000
_cell.length_c   1.000
_cell.angle_alpha   90.00
_cell.angle_beta   90.00
_cell.angle_gamma   90.00
#
_symmetry.space_group_name_H-M   'P 1'
#
loop_
_entity.id
_entity.type
_entity.pdbx_description
1 polymer ?
#
loop_
_entity_poly.entity_id
_entity_poly.type
_entity_poly.pdbx_seq_one_letter_code
_entity_poly.pdbx_strand_id
1 'polypeptide(L)'
;MWSDTPKRERAVLVEIFVEQFQGARFGMQNIQPAARQVAGESSGLQYTALLDPVYIFKGKLSAAAKRGKFHDSADLRWLEERFNARLQQGREEFNLDYVGLAIKRYPELEMLFIRINVDVNAAKLRVAPLALNKLPPPARGDVQMGLLAPAGSALL
;
A
#
# COMPACT_ATOMS: atom_id res chain seq x y z
N MET A 1 11.35 15.77 8.04
CA MET A 1 12.14 15.91 6.79
C MET A 1 13.60 15.68 7.13
N TRP A 2 14.27 14.77 6.42
CA TRP A 2 15.69 14.45 6.52
C TRP A 2 16.45 15.10 5.34
N SER A 3 17.70 15.51 5.57
CA SER A 3 18.63 15.96 4.54
C SER A 3 20.03 15.58 4.98
N ASP A 4 20.88 15.23 4.02
CA ASP A 4 22.31 15.01 4.18
C ASP A 4 23.10 16.33 4.26
N THR A 5 22.46 17.48 3.99
CA THR A 5 23.10 18.80 4.06
C THR A 5 22.69 19.57 5.33
N PRO A 6 23.61 20.33 5.96
CA PRO A 6 23.28 21.17 7.12
C PRO A 6 22.22 22.24 6.82
N LYS A 7 22.15 22.70 5.56
CA LYS A 7 21.19 23.70 5.09
C LYS A 7 19.80 23.12 4.80
N ARG A 8 19.63 21.79 4.88
CA ARG A 8 18.41 21.06 4.55
C ARG A 8 17.90 21.28 3.12
N GLU A 9 18.81 21.58 2.19
CA GLU A 9 18.48 21.62 0.77
C GLU A 9 18.06 20.22 0.32
N ARG A 10 17.05 20.13 -0.57
CA ARG A 10 16.48 18.86 -1.07
C ARG A 10 16.03 17.90 0.04
N ALA A 11 15.53 18.42 1.17
CA ALA A 11 15.07 17.55 2.25
C ALA A 11 13.94 16.62 1.78
N VAL A 12 14.01 15.36 2.19
CA VAL A 12 13.03 14.31 1.88
C VAL A 12 12.26 13.91 3.13
N LEU A 13 11.01 13.48 2.98
CA LEU A 13 10.27 12.88 4.08
C LEU A 13 10.77 11.45 4.29
N VAL A 14 11.21 11.14 5.50
CA VAL A 14 11.51 9.76 5.92
C VAL A 14 10.51 9.40 7.00
N GLU A 15 9.70 8.38 6.73
CA GLU A 15 8.75 7.81 7.68
C GLU A 15 9.30 6.48 8.18
N ILE A 16 9.42 6.33 9.50
CA ILE A 16 9.88 5.10 10.14
C ILE A 16 8.70 4.50 10.90
N PHE A 17 8.33 3.28 10.54
CA PHE A 17 7.24 2.55 11.18
C PHE A 17 7.83 1.48 12.10
N VAL A 18 7.63 1.66 13.40
CA VAL A 18 8.06 0.68 14.40
C VAL A 18 7.14 -0.53 14.32
N GLU A 19 7.73 -1.71 14.10
CA GLU A 19 7.03 -2.98 13.94
C GLU A 19 6.43 -3.50 15.25
N GLN A 20 7.22 -3.49 16.33
CA GLN A 20 6.81 -4.06 17.61
C GLN A 20 6.44 -2.97 18.61
N PHE A 21 5.23 -3.08 19.17
CA PHE A 21 4.71 -2.19 20.19
C PHE A 21 3.60 -2.87 20.98
N GLN A 22 3.24 -2.32 22.14
CA GLN A 22 2.14 -2.85 22.95
C GLN A 22 0.83 -2.83 22.14
N GLY A 23 0.23 -4.01 21.95
CA GLY A 23 -0.98 -4.19 21.14
C GLY A 23 -0.74 -4.39 19.64
N ALA A 24 0.51 -4.57 19.18
CA ALA A 24 0.80 -4.92 17.80
C ALA A 24 0.16 -6.28 17.43
N ARG A 25 -0.70 -6.27 16.40
CA ARG A 25 -1.40 -7.47 15.90
C ARG A 25 -0.63 -8.24 14.84
N PHE A 26 0.26 -7.56 14.13
CA PHE A 26 1.04 -8.08 13.03
C PHE A 26 2.50 -7.66 13.19
N GLY A 27 3.42 -8.56 12.80
CA GLY A 27 4.85 -8.28 12.72
C GLY A 27 5.40 -8.70 11.36
N MET A 28 6.52 -8.10 10.99
CA MET A 28 7.23 -8.24 9.72
C MET A 28 8.34 -9.31 9.78
N GLN A 29 8.46 -10.08 10.87
CA GLN A 29 9.52 -11.09 11.06
C GLN A 29 9.57 -12.19 9.98
N ASN A 30 8.45 -12.46 9.30
CA ASN A 30 8.36 -13.46 8.24
C ASN A 30 8.42 -12.86 6.83
N ILE A 31 8.59 -11.54 6.73
CA ILE A 31 8.76 -10.88 5.45
C ILE A 31 10.23 -10.97 5.08
N GLN A 32 10.49 -11.43 3.86
CA GLN A 32 11.83 -11.47 3.29
C GLN A 32 11.93 -10.42 2.18
N PRO A 33 12.46 -9.22 2.47
CA PRO A 33 12.78 -8.25 1.43
C PRO A 33 13.79 -8.84 0.45
N ALA A 34 13.63 -8.53 -0.83
CA ALA A 34 14.62 -8.87 -1.84
C ALA A 34 15.71 -7.80 -1.87
N ALA A 35 16.97 -8.21 -1.85
CA ALA A 35 18.08 -7.32 -2.15
C ALA A 35 17.98 -6.90 -3.63
N ARG A 36 17.90 -5.59 -3.87
CA ARG A 36 17.85 -4.99 -5.21
C ARG A 36 18.94 -3.96 -5.34
N GLN A 37 19.58 -3.92 -6.50
CA GLN A 37 20.57 -2.89 -6.80
C GLN A 37 19.84 -1.59 -7.13
N VAL A 38 20.23 -0.50 -6.47
CA VAL A 38 19.69 0.84 -6.64
C VAL A 38 20.85 1.78 -6.95
N ALA A 39 20.70 2.58 -8.00
CA ALA A 39 21.65 3.63 -8.33
C ALA A 39 21.26 4.92 -7.59
N GLY A 40 22.09 5.35 -6.64
CA GLY A 40 22.01 6.67 -6.02
C GLY A 40 22.90 7.69 -6.75
N GLU A 41 22.48 8.95 -6.77
CA GLU A 41 23.23 10.07 -7.36
C GLU A 41 24.62 10.21 -6.72
N SER A 42 24.71 10.13 -5.39
CA SER A 42 25.96 10.30 -4.63
C SER A 42 26.66 8.99 -4.28
N SER A 43 25.91 7.90 -4.06
CA SER A 43 26.44 6.63 -3.54
C SER A 43 26.70 5.57 -4.62
N GLY A 44 26.42 5.90 -5.89
CA GLY A 44 26.51 4.95 -6.99
C GLY A 44 25.57 3.76 -6.83
N LEU A 45 25.95 2.61 -7.37
CA LEU A 45 25.16 1.38 -7.29
C LEU A 45 25.34 0.72 -5.92
N GLN A 46 24.25 0.59 -5.16
CA GLN A 46 24.21 -0.06 -3.85
C GLN A 46 23.11 -1.11 -3.80
N TYR A 47 23.24 -2.10 -2.92
CA TYR A 47 22.16 -3.04 -2.63
C TYR A 47 21.24 -2.48 -1.54
N THR A 48 19.94 -2.55 -1.77
CA THR A 48 18.89 -2.15 -0.81
C THR A 48 17.86 -3.27 -0.70
N ALA A 49 17.45 -3.55 0.53
CA ALA A 49 16.38 -4.49 0.83
C ALA A 49 15.02 -3.85 0.49
N LEU A 50 14.32 -4.35 -0.53
CA LEU A 50 13.01 -3.87 -0.96
C LEU A 50 11.94 -4.94 -0.77
N LEU A 51 10.75 -4.53 -0.35
CA LEU A 51 9.60 -5.42 -0.23
C LEU A 51 9.14 -5.93 -1.59
N ASP A 52 8.53 -7.12 -1.61
CA ASP A 52 7.82 -7.61 -2.80
C ASP A 52 6.73 -6.60 -3.20
N PRO A 53 6.57 -6.29 -4.50
CA PRO A 53 5.55 -5.36 -4.98
C PRO A 53 4.13 -5.63 -4.48
N VAL A 54 3.76 -6.88 -4.20
CA VAL A 54 2.45 -7.24 -3.62
C VAL A 54 2.27 -6.59 -2.25
N TYR A 55 3.27 -6.63 -1.37
CA TYR A 55 3.20 -5.97 -0.07
C TYR A 55 3.08 -4.46 -0.21
N ILE A 56 3.92 -3.85 -1.08
CA ILE A 56 3.88 -2.40 -1.32
C ILE A 56 2.49 -1.99 -1.83
N PHE A 57 1.93 -2.76 -2.76
CA PHE A 57 0.61 -2.53 -3.31
C PHE A 57 -0.49 -2.67 -2.25
N LYS A 58 -0.45 -3.70 -1.39
CA LYS A 58 -1.39 -3.86 -0.26
C LYS A 58 -1.35 -2.66 0.69
N GLY A 59 -0.15 -2.18 1.04
CA GLY A 59 0.02 -0.99 1.87
C GLY A 59 -0.57 0.27 1.24
N LYS A 60 -0.29 0.51 -0.06
CA LYS A 60 -0.85 1.64 -0.81
C LYS A 60 -2.36 1.53 -0.99
N LEU A 61 -2.88 0.33 -1.21
CA LEU A 61 -4.31 0.05 -1.35
C LEU A 61 -5.08 0.34 -0.06
N SER A 62 -4.56 -0.13 1.09
CA SER A 62 -5.11 0.19 2.41
C SER A 62 -5.12 1.71 2.66
N ALA A 63 -4.03 2.39 2.29
CA ALA A 63 -3.97 3.85 2.38
C ALA A 63 -5.02 4.51 1.47
N ALA A 64 -5.11 4.15 0.20
CA ALA A 64 -6.09 4.70 -0.74
C ALA A 64 -7.53 4.50 -0.27
N ALA A 65 -7.83 3.38 0.39
CA ALA A 65 -9.14 3.12 0.98
C ALA A 65 -9.45 4.07 2.16
N LYS A 66 -8.48 4.21 3.09
CA LYS A 66 -8.67 4.92 4.38
C LYS A 66 -8.49 6.44 4.28
N ARG A 67 -7.61 6.95 3.41
CA ARG A 67 -7.29 8.39 3.32
C ARG A 67 -7.52 8.97 1.92
N GLY A 68 -7.87 10.25 1.88
CA GLY A 68 -8.17 11.01 0.67
C GLY A 68 -7.00 11.76 0.05
N LYS A 69 -5.83 11.13 -0.12
CA LYS A 69 -4.69 11.78 -0.78
C LYS A 69 -4.62 11.36 -2.25
N PHE A 70 -4.66 12.35 -3.15
CA PHE A 70 -4.60 12.14 -4.61
C PHE A 70 -3.42 11.25 -5.05
N HIS A 71 -2.26 11.39 -4.41
CA HIS A 71 -1.05 10.63 -4.75
C HIS A 71 -1.24 9.11 -4.58
N ASP A 72 -2.16 8.66 -3.73
CA ASP A 72 -2.39 7.24 -3.51
C ASP A 72 -2.92 6.53 -4.78
N SER A 73 -3.76 7.21 -5.60
CA SER A 73 -4.24 6.64 -6.87
C SER A 73 -3.17 6.63 -7.96
N ALA A 74 -2.26 7.61 -7.96
CA ALA A 74 -1.11 7.63 -8.86
C ALA A 74 -0.11 6.51 -8.54
N ASP A 75 0.19 6.29 -7.26
CA ASP A 75 1.11 5.23 -6.81
C ASP A 75 0.60 3.83 -7.19
N LEU A 76 -0.70 3.58 -7.00
CA LEU A 76 -1.30 2.28 -7.38
C LEU A 76 -1.21 2.02 -8.88
N ARG A 77 -1.49 3.03 -9.72
CA ARG A 77 -1.34 2.92 -11.18
C ARG A 77 0.09 2.69 -11.58
N TRP A 78 1.03 3.43 -11.00
CA TRP A 78 2.46 3.27 -11.25
C TRP A 78 2.96 1.85 -10.91
N LEU A 79 2.47 1.28 -9.80
CA LEU A 79 2.78 -0.10 -9.39
C LEU A 79 2.17 -1.12 -10.33
N GLU A 80 0.92 -0.94 -10.75
CA GLU A 80 0.28 -1.84 -11.69
C GLU A 80 0.97 -1.85 -13.05
N GLU A 81 1.28 -0.70 -13.63
CA GLU A 81 1.98 -0.58 -14.92
C GLU A 81 3.32 -1.34 -14.93
N ARG A 82 4.03 -1.39 -13.80
CA ARG A 82 5.37 -2.02 -13.70
C ARG A 82 5.35 -3.46 -13.24
N PHE A 83 4.38 -3.83 -12.40
CA PHE A 83 4.38 -5.11 -11.69
C PHE A 83 3.10 -5.91 -11.94
N ASN A 84 2.32 -5.59 -12.98
CA ASN A 84 1.03 -6.22 -13.29
C ASN A 84 1.06 -7.75 -13.13
N ALA A 85 2.01 -8.44 -13.78
CA ALA A 85 2.11 -9.90 -13.72
C ALA A 85 2.31 -10.44 -12.27
N ARG A 86 3.14 -9.76 -11.47
CA ARG A 86 3.36 -10.14 -10.07
C ARG A 86 2.13 -9.86 -9.20
N LEU A 87 1.42 -8.76 -9.47
CA LEU A 87 0.18 -8.41 -8.79
C LEU A 87 -0.96 -9.38 -9.15
N GLN A 88 -1.06 -9.81 -10.41
CA GLN A 88 -2.01 -10.85 -10.83
C GLN A 88 -1.77 -12.18 -10.11
N GLN A 89 -0.50 -12.56 -9.89
CA GLN A 89 -0.13 -13.74 -9.12
C GLN A 89 -0.51 -13.62 -7.63
N GLY A 90 -0.39 -12.42 -7.06
CA GLY A 90 -0.71 -12.13 -5.65
C GLY A 90 -2.14 -11.63 -5.40
N ARG A 91 -3.02 -11.63 -6.41
CA ARG A 91 -4.32 -10.94 -6.35
C ARG A 91 -5.23 -11.40 -5.21
N GLU A 92 -5.14 -12.67 -4.85
CA GLU A 92 -5.93 -13.29 -3.77
C GLU A 92 -5.56 -12.74 -2.39
N GLU A 93 -4.43 -12.02 -2.28
CA GLU A 93 -4.02 -11.34 -1.06
C GLU A 93 -4.66 -9.95 -0.90
N PHE A 94 -5.32 -9.42 -1.94
CA PHE A 94 -5.92 -8.09 -1.89
C PHE A 94 -7.29 -8.13 -1.22
N ASN A 95 -7.44 -7.31 -0.18
CA ASN A 95 -8.70 -7.21 0.55
C ASN A 95 -9.76 -6.49 -0.30
N LEU A 96 -10.86 -7.19 -0.61
CA LEU A 96 -11.93 -6.67 -1.46
C LEU A 96 -12.64 -5.45 -0.87
N ASP A 97 -12.67 -5.30 0.45
CA ASP A 97 -13.24 -4.11 1.08
C ASP A 97 -12.34 -2.89 0.84
N TYR A 98 -11.01 -3.05 0.88
CA TYR A 98 -10.09 -1.99 0.48
C TYR A 98 -10.19 -1.67 -1.01
N VAL A 99 -10.31 -2.67 -1.88
CA VAL A 99 -10.53 -2.47 -3.32
C VAL A 99 -11.80 -1.66 -3.56
N GLY A 100 -12.92 -2.05 -2.95
CA GLY A 100 -14.20 -1.37 -3.11
C GLY A 100 -14.13 0.08 -2.63
N LEU A 101 -13.55 0.33 -1.45
CA LEU A 101 -13.40 1.68 -0.90
C LEU A 101 -12.46 2.54 -1.74
N ALA A 102 -11.38 1.97 -2.25
CA ALA A 102 -10.46 2.68 -3.14
C ALA A 102 -11.14 3.07 -4.45
N ILE A 103 -11.95 2.20 -5.06
CA ILE A 103 -12.73 2.53 -6.27
C ILE A 103 -13.79 3.59 -5.95
N LYS A 104 -14.50 3.46 -4.84
CA LYS A 104 -15.53 4.45 -4.43
C LYS A 104 -14.93 5.85 -4.26
N ARG A 105 -13.67 5.93 -3.84
CA ARG A 105 -12.92 7.17 -3.66
C ARG A 105 -12.27 7.67 -4.95
N TYR A 106 -11.73 6.75 -5.76
CA TYR A 106 -10.98 7.01 -6.98
C TYR A 106 -11.52 6.09 -8.10
N PRO A 107 -12.60 6.50 -8.80
CA PRO A 107 -13.23 5.67 -9.81
C PRO A 107 -12.28 5.24 -10.94
N GLU A 108 -11.24 6.03 -11.22
CA GLU A 108 -10.22 5.73 -12.23
C GLU A 108 -9.41 4.45 -11.93
N LEU A 109 -9.41 3.97 -10.68
CA LEU A 109 -8.73 2.73 -10.28
C LEU A 109 -9.47 1.46 -10.71
N GLU A 110 -10.73 1.55 -11.13
CA GLU A 110 -11.52 0.38 -11.53
C GLU A 110 -10.85 -0.43 -12.63
N MET A 111 -10.39 0.24 -13.70
CA MET A 111 -9.71 -0.44 -14.81
C MET A 111 -8.41 -1.11 -14.39
N LEU A 112 -7.72 -0.55 -13.38
CA LEU A 112 -6.53 -1.18 -12.80
C LEU A 112 -6.88 -2.49 -12.10
N PHE A 113 -7.95 -2.53 -11.31
CA PHE A 113 -8.37 -3.74 -10.60
C PHE A 113 -8.85 -4.84 -11.57
N ILE A 114 -9.52 -4.44 -12.67
CA ILE A 114 -9.87 -5.36 -13.77
C ILE A 114 -8.59 -5.95 -14.40
N ARG A 115 -7.57 -5.13 -14.70
CA ARG A 115 -6.32 -5.59 -15.31
C ARG A 115 -5.49 -6.52 -14.43
N ILE A 116 -5.60 -6.42 -13.11
CA ILE A 116 -4.95 -7.36 -12.18
C ILE A 116 -5.84 -8.56 -11.82
N ASN A 117 -6.98 -8.70 -12.49
CA ASN A 117 -7.94 -9.80 -12.36
C ASN A 117 -8.59 -9.94 -10.97
N VAL A 118 -8.88 -8.80 -10.32
CA VAL A 118 -9.65 -8.76 -9.06
C VAL A 118 -11.15 -8.67 -9.37
N ASP A 119 -11.98 -9.34 -8.56
CA ASP A 119 -13.44 -9.23 -8.67
C ASP A 119 -13.95 -7.87 -8.18
N VAL A 120 -13.99 -6.92 -9.11
CA VAL A 120 -14.45 -5.54 -8.88
C VAL A 120 -15.93 -5.51 -8.48
N ASN A 121 -16.76 -6.39 -9.02
CA ASN A 121 -18.20 -6.39 -8.73
C ASN A 121 -18.43 -6.81 -7.29
N ALA A 122 -17.79 -7.89 -6.84
CA ALA A 122 -17.83 -8.31 -5.45
C ALA A 122 -17.29 -7.22 -4.50
N ALA A 123 -16.17 -6.58 -4.85
CA ALA A 123 -15.59 -5.50 -4.07
C ALA A 123 -16.56 -4.31 -3.91
N LYS A 124 -17.18 -3.85 -5.00
CA LYS A 124 -18.16 -2.76 -4.98
C LYS A 124 -19.39 -3.10 -4.14
N LEU A 125 -19.90 -4.32 -4.26
CA LEU A 125 -21.06 -4.78 -3.49
C LEU A 125 -20.78 -4.79 -1.98
N ARG A 126 -19.60 -5.27 -1.55
CA ARG A 126 -19.23 -5.34 -0.13
C ARG A 126 -19.21 -3.97 0.57
N VAL A 127 -18.82 -2.93 -0.15
CA VAL A 127 -18.66 -1.57 0.42
C VAL A 127 -19.77 -0.60 0.05
N ALA A 128 -20.76 -1.04 -0.74
CA ALA A 128 -21.91 -0.24 -1.12
C ALA A 128 -22.54 0.53 0.07
N PRO A 129 -22.78 -0.08 1.26
CA PRO A 129 -23.41 0.62 2.38
C PRO A 129 -22.48 1.60 3.13
N LEU A 130 -21.17 1.56 2.89
CA LEU A 130 -20.19 2.33 3.66
C LEU A 130 -20.06 3.76 3.13
N ALA A 131 -20.02 4.76 4.02
CA ALA A 131 -19.80 6.15 3.65
C ALA A 131 -18.33 6.56 3.88
N LEU A 132 -17.66 7.09 2.85
CA LEU A 132 -16.23 7.43 2.89
C LEU A 132 -15.87 8.46 3.98
N ASN A 133 -16.80 9.34 4.32
CA ASN A 133 -16.65 10.38 5.36
C ASN A 133 -16.89 9.86 6.79
N LYS A 134 -17.33 8.60 6.95
CA LYS A 134 -17.54 7.94 8.25
C LYS A 134 -16.46 6.92 8.58
N LEU A 135 -15.43 6.80 7.76
CA LEU A 135 -14.33 5.88 8.01
C LEU A 135 -13.48 6.39 9.20
N PRO A 136 -12.99 5.49 10.07
CA PRO A 136 -12.15 5.88 11.18
C PRO A 136 -10.83 6.50 10.67
N PRO A 137 -10.24 7.45 11.43
CA PRO A 137 -8.93 7.98 11.09
C PRO A 137 -7.85 6.89 11.20
N PRO A 138 -6.71 7.04 10.50
CA PRO A 138 -5.60 6.10 10.62
C PRO A 138 -5.12 5.95 12.07
N ALA A 139 -4.93 4.71 12.50
CA ALA A 139 -4.49 4.33 13.83
C ALA A 139 -3.09 3.71 13.84
N ARG A 140 -2.48 3.61 15.02
CA ARG A 140 -1.20 2.90 15.19
C ARG A 140 -1.36 1.43 14.77
N GLY A 141 -0.46 0.94 13.94
CA GLY A 141 -0.52 -0.43 13.42
C GLY A 141 -1.24 -0.58 12.08
N ASP A 142 -1.87 0.47 11.56
CA ASP A 142 -2.60 0.40 10.29
C ASP A 142 -1.70 0.10 9.10
N VAL A 143 -0.42 0.49 9.16
CA VAL A 143 0.56 0.17 8.13
C VAL A 143 0.83 -1.33 8.11
N GLN A 144 1.15 -1.92 9.26
CA GLN A 144 1.37 -3.37 9.37
C GLN A 144 0.11 -4.15 8.99
N MET A 145 -1.07 -3.70 9.43
CA MET A 145 -2.35 -4.29 9.02
C MET A 145 -2.54 -4.19 7.50
N GLY A 146 -2.30 -3.03 6.90
CA GLY A 146 -2.43 -2.83 5.46
C GLY A 146 -1.48 -3.72 4.66
N LEU A 147 -0.28 -3.97 5.16
CA LEU A 147 0.72 -4.84 4.51
C LEU A 147 0.41 -6.34 4.72
N LEU A 148 0.01 -6.73 5.92
CA LEU A 148 0.09 -8.13 6.38
C LEU A 148 -1.26 -8.79 6.62
N ALA A 149 -2.34 -8.04 6.77
CA ALA A 149 -3.64 -8.64 6.99
C ALA A 149 -4.03 -9.54 5.80
N PRO A 150 -4.63 -10.72 6.05
CA PRO A 150 -5.18 -11.55 4.99
C PRO A 150 -6.36 -10.84 4.31
N ALA A 151 -6.62 -11.18 3.04
CA ALA A 151 -7.65 -10.57 2.21
C ALA A 151 -9.06 -10.58 2.82
N GLY A 152 -9.37 -11.59 3.64
CA GLY A 152 -10.66 -11.73 4.33
C GLY A 152 -10.79 -10.94 5.64
N SER A 153 -9.78 -10.17 6.05
CA SER A 153 -9.87 -9.41 7.30
C SER A 153 -10.93 -8.31 7.19
N ALA A 154 -11.94 -8.36 8.04
CA ALA A 154 -12.94 -7.30 8.09
C ALA A 154 -12.29 -5.96 8.45
N LEU A 155 -12.81 -4.90 7.84
CA LEU A 155 -12.43 -3.51 8.09
C LEU A 155 -12.92 -2.97 9.45
N LEU A 156 -13.79 -3.71 10.13
CA LEU A 156 -14.47 -3.38 11.38
C LEU A 156 -14.36 -4.57 12.35
#